data_AF-A0A2Z5IQR9-F1
#
_entry.id   AF-A0A2Z5IQR9-F1
#
_cell.length_a   1.000
_cell.length_b   1.000
_cell.length_c   1.000
_cell.angle_alpha   90.00
_cell.angle_beta   90.00
_cell.angle_gamma   90.00
#
_symmetry.space_group_name_H-M   'P 1'
#
loop_
_entity.id
_entity.type
_entity.pdbx_description
1 polymer ?
#
loop_
_entity_poly.entity_id
_entity_poly.type
_entity_poly.pdbx_seq_one_letter_code
_entity_poly.pdbx_strand_id
1 'polypeptide(L)'
;MKKNNYKILINFLKNQPIEIALGNLYINISDDEDWVMLSNNSISNFEHSIIKIYDVLDKKEFFMFLANASITIKNNIAHVNTFSNSRIFIRDLKKVNYKEQIQAVNKKIGDLELLKNIGMGIDDFITLEKYKSELYELKMMQFLNLVEENKYE
;
A
#
# COMPACT_ATOMS: atom_id res chain seq x y z
N MET A 1 -15.03 -3.65 25.54
CA MET A 1 -14.18 -3.30 24.38
C MET A 1 -14.05 -4.53 23.48
N LYS A 2 -14.54 -4.49 22.24
CA LYS A 2 -14.34 -5.61 21.30
C LYS A 2 -12.86 -5.65 20.93
N LYS A 3 -12.18 -6.75 21.27
CA LYS A 3 -10.81 -7.01 20.80
C LYS A 3 -10.89 -7.28 19.30
N ASN A 4 -10.63 -6.28 18.46
CA ASN A 4 -10.64 -6.41 17.00
C ASN A 4 -9.30 -6.94 16.47
N ASN A 5 -8.71 -7.89 17.18
CA ASN A 5 -7.47 -8.54 16.76
C ASN A 5 -7.86 -9.81 16.02
N TYR A 6 -7.22 -10.05 14.89
CA TYR A 6 -7.46 -11.23 14.05
C TYR A 6 -6.13 -11.71 13.46
N LYS A 7 -6.15 -12.95 12.98
CA LYS A 7 -5.07 -13.45 12.14
C LYS A 7 -5.09 -12.69 10.82
N ILE A 8 -3.94 -12.27 10.28
CA ILE A 8 -3.84 -11.61 8.97
C ILE A 8 -3.01 -12.50 8.06
N LEU A 9 -3.54 -12.77 6.87
CA LEU A 9 -2.91 -13.56 5.82
C LEU A 9 -2.85 -12.71 4.56
N ILE A 10 -1.64 -12.34 4.15
CA ILE A 10 -1.39 -11.52 2.97
C ILE A 10 -0.78 -12.39 1.89
N ASN A 11 -1.53 -12.61 0.82
CA ASN A 11 -1.14 -13.40 -0.33
C ASN A 11 -0.74 -12.47 -1.48
N PHE A 12 0.45 -12.70 -2.01
CA PHE A 12 0.99 -12.01 -3.17
C PHE A 12 0.97 -12.93 -4.37
N LEU A 13 0.90 -12.37 -5.58
CA LEU A 13 0.96 -13.16 -6.80
C LEU A 13 2.32 -13.86 -7.00
N LYS A 14 3.43 -13.21 -6.58
CA LYS A 14 4.80 -13.66 -6.87
C LYS A 14 5.70 -13.84 -5.65
N ASN A 15 5.24 -13.47 -4.46
CA ASN A 15 6.03 -13.56 -3.22
C ASN A 15 5.43 -14.58 -2.26
N GLN A 16 6.23 -15.02 -1.30
CA GLN A 16 5.73 -15.82 -0.18
C GLN A 16 4.69 -15.02 0.61
N PRO A 17 3.64 -15.67 1.13
CA PRO A 17 2.64 -14.99 1.92
C PRO A 17 3.24 -14.47 3.23
N ILE A 18 2.70 -13.36 3.73
CA ILE A 18 2.97 -12.87 5.09
C ILE A 18 1.83 -13.35 5.98
N GLU A 19 2.19 -13.97 7.10
CA GLU A 19 1.26 -14.39 8.13
C GLU A 19 1.53 -13.64 9.43
N ILE A 20 0.48 -13.07 10.01
CA ILE A 20 0.51 -12.36 11.29
C ILE A 20 -0.50 -13.06 12.18
N ALA A 21 -0.02 -13.73 13.23
CA ALA A 21 -0.86 -14.58 14.07
C ALA A 21 -1.93 -13.77 14.81
N LEU A 22 -1.63 -12.52 15.18
CA LEU A 22 -2.56 -11.63 15.87
C LEU A 22 -2.24 -10.17 15.55
N GLY A 23 -3.10 -9.50 14.79
CA GLY A 23 -2.88 -8.11 14.40
C GLY A 23 -4.16 -7.31 14.19
N ASN A 24 -3.95 -6.02 13.91
CA ASN A 24 -4.97 -5.10 13.43
C ASN A 24 -4.61 -4.62 12.03
N LEU A 25 -5.61 -4.50 11.15
CA LEU A 25 -5.45 -4.00 9.79
C LEU A 25 -6.25 -2.70 9.64
N TYR A 26 -5.57 -1.66 9.15
CA TYR A 26 -6.15 -0.37 8.88
C TYR A 26 -5.98 -0.02 7.42
N ILE A 27 -6.98 0.66 6.88
CA ILE A 27 -6.96 1.21 5.52
C ILE A 27 -6.98 2.72 5.60
N ASN A 28 -6.32 3.37 4.65
CA ASN A 28 -6.43 4.79 4.41
C ASN A 28 -7.48 5.01 3.32
N ILE A 29 -8.61 5.63 3.67
CA ILE A 29 -9.78 5.78 2.76
C ILE A 29 -9.92 7.21 2.22
N SER A 30 -9.04 8.12 2.65
CA SER A 30 -8.97 9.51 2.20
C SER A 30 -7.50 9.89 2.03
N ASP A 31 -7.22 10.87 1.17
CA ASP A 31 -5.87 11.45 0.98
C ASP A 31 -5.33 12.19 2.24
N ASP A 32 -5.86 11.88 3.42
CA ASP A 32 -5.58 12.47 4.74
C ASP A 32 -5.02 11.42 5.71
N GLU A 33 -4.68 11.79 6.95
CA GLU A 33 -4.15 10.87 7.97
C GLU A 33 -5.21 9.93 8.60
N ASP A 34 -6.41 9.86 8.03
CA ASP A 34 -7.50 9.07 8.61
C ASP A 34 -7.33 7.58 8.28
N TRP A 35 -7.00 6.81 9.32
CA TRP A 35 -6.89 5.37 9.29
C TRP A 35 -8.16 4.74 9.85
N VAL A 36 -8.84 3.95 9.02
CA VAL A 36 -10.01 3.19 9.46
C VAL A 36 -9.58 1.76 9.74
N MET A 37 -9.78 1.32 10.98
CA MET A 37 -9.61 -0.08 11.35
C MET A 37 -10.71 -0.92 10.71
N LEU A 38 -10.32 -1.99 10.04
CA LEU A 38 -11.29 -2.93 9.48
C LEU A 38 -11.86 -3.83 10.58
N SER A 39 -13.19 -3.88 10.65
CA SER A 39 -13.89 -4.74 11.60
C SER A 39 -14.06 -6.15 11.05
N ASN A 40 -14.27 -7.12 11.94
CA ASN A 40 -14.69 -8.46 11.51
C ASN A 40 -16.00 -8.40 10.70
N ASN A 41 -16.15 -9.30 9.72
CA ASN A 41 -17.20 -9.33 8.71
C ASN A 41 -17.21 -8.13 7.74
N SER A 42 -16.03 -7.66 7.31
CA SER A 42 -15.87 -6.61 6.29
C SER A 42 -15.31 -7.17 4.99
N ILE A 43 -15.66 -6.52 3.87
CA ILE A 43 -15.08 -6.75 2.55
C ILE A 43 -14.73 -5.39 1.93
N SER A 44 -13.52 -5.27 1.39
CA SER A 44 -13.04 -4.06 0.73
C SER A 44 -12.18 -4.42 -0.48
N ASN A 45 -12.28 -3.63 -1.55
CA ASN A 45 -11.47 -3.78 -2.76
C ASN A 45 -10.84 -2.44 -3.12
N PHE A 46 -9.57 -2.46 -3.54
CA PHE A 46 -8.82 -1.27 -3.87
C PHE A 46 -7.96 -1.49 -5.11
N GLU A 47 -7.96 -0.55 -6.05
CA GLU A 47 -7.02 -0.55 -7.18
C GLU A 47 -5.61 -0.18 -6.70
N HIS A 48 -5.49 0.91 -5.93
CA HIS A 48 -4.26 1.34 -5.28
C HIS A 48 -4.60 1.77 -3.86
N SER A 49 -3.89 1.23 -2.87
CA SER A 49 -4.08 1.63 -1.47
C SER A 49 -2.80 1.43 -0.67
N ILE A 50 -2.73 2.09 0.47
CA ILE A 50 -1.78 1.76 1.53
C ILE A 50 -2.55 1.16 2.70
N ILE A 51 -2.05 0.04 3.21
CA ILE A 51 -2.52 -0.52 4.47
C ILE A 51 -1.50 -0.29 5.57
N LYS A 52 -2.01 -0.18 6.79
CA LYS A 52 -1.21 -0.18 8.01
C LYS A 52 -1.57 -1.41 8.81
N ILE A 53 -0.55 -2.12 9.29
CA ILE A 53 -0.71 -3.30 10.10
C ILE A 53 0.01 -3.09 11.43
N TYR A 54 -0.66 -3.44 12.51
CA TYR A 54 -0.04 -3.56 13.82
C TYR A 54 -0.02 -5.02 14.24
N ASP A 55 1.18 -5.60 14.34
CA ASP A 55 1.40 -6.92 14.93
C ASP A 55 1.37 -6.79 16.45
N VAL A 56 0.39 -7.43 17.08
CA VAL A 56 0.17 -7.33 18.52
C VAL A 56 1.20 -8.14 19.31
N LEU A 57 1.69 -9.25 18.75
CA LEU A 57 2.66 -10.12 19.42
C LEU A 57 4.05 -9.49 19.40
N ASP A 58 4.48 -9.02 18.23
CA ASP A 58 5.80 -8.42 18.05
C ASP A 58 5.83 -6.93 18.42
N LYS A 59 4.67 -6.32 18.64
CA LYS A 59 4.50 -4.88 18.90
C LYS A 59 5.11 -4.01 17.81
N LYS A 60 4.99 -4.45 16.55
CA LYS A 60 5.51 -3.76 15.38
C LYS A 60 4.37 -3.15 14.57
N GLU A 61 4.56 -1.91 14.15
CA GLU A 61 3.70 -1.26 13.15
C GLU A 61 4.47 -1.20 11.83
N PHE A 62 3.81 -1.58 10.74
CA PHE A 62 4.35 -1.45 9.40
C PHE A 62 3.27 -1.19 8.37
N PHE A 63 3.70 -0.81 7.17
CA PHE A 63 2.86 -0.36 6.08
C PHE A 63 3.17 -1.16 4.82
N MET A 64 2.15 -1.33 3.98
CA MET A 64 2.30 -2.00 2.69
C MET A 64 1.47 -1.30 1.62
N PHE A 65 2.08 -1.07 0.46
CA PHE A 65 1.37 -0.60 -0.73
C PHE A 65 0.75 -1.78 -1.46
N LEU A 66 -0.56 -1.70 -1.71
CA LEU A 66 -1.35 -2.73 -2.34
C LEU A 66 -1.88 -2.27 -3.70
N ALA A 67 -1.72 -3.14 -4.70
CA ALA A 67 -2.24 -2.97 -6.05
C ALA A 67 -3.26 -4.09 -6.35
N ASN A 68 -4.45 -3.70 -6.79
CA ASN A 68 -5.58 -4.59 -7.06
C ASN A 68 -5.85 -5.56 -5.91
N ALA A 69 -6.01 -5.01 -4.71
CA ALA A 69 -6.17 -5.79 -3.51
C ALA A 69 -7.63 -6.04 -3.16
N SER A 70 -7.89 -7.27 -2.72
CA SER A 70 -9.13 -7.66 -2.04
C SER A 70 -8.81 -7.97 -0.59
N ILE A 71 -9.61 -7.41 0.32
CA ILE A 71 -9.50 -7.63 1.76
C ILE A 71 -10.83 -8.18 2.25
N THR A 72 -10.81 -9.36 2.87
CA THR A 72 -11.98 -9.97 3.50
C THR A 72 -11.64 -10.36 4.92
N ILE A 73 -12.43 -9.90 5.89
CA ILE A 73 -12.28 -10.29 7.30
C ILE A 73 -13.50 -11.09 7.70
N LYS A 74 -13.30 -12.39 7.98
CA LYS A 74 -14.37 -13.29 8.42
C LYS A 74 -13.80 -14.28 9.43
N ASN A 75 -14.60 -14.62 10.44
CA ASN A 75 -14.20 -15.59 11.47
C ASN A 75 -12.86 -15.25 12.16
N ASN A 76 -12.58 -13.95 12.38
CA ASN A 76 -11.30 -13.46 12.94
C ASN A 76 -10.06 -13.82 12.11
N ILE A 77 -10.23 -13.93 10.79
CA ILE A 77 -9.13 -14.07 9.83
C ILE A 77 -9.34 -13.01 8.75
N ALA A 78 -8.35 -12.14 8.59
CA ALA A 78 -8.25 -11.21 7.47
C ALA A 78 -7.43 -11.86 6.35
N HIS A 79 -8.06 -12.04 5.20
CA HIS A 79 -7.41 -12.42 3.96
C HIS A 79 -7.20 -11.17 3.11
N VAL A 80 -5.95 -10.88 2.78
CA VAL A 80 -5.54 -9.83 1.86
C VAL A 80 -4.94 -10.52 0.64
N ASN A 81 -5.53 -10.38 -0.53
CA ASN A 81 -4.94 -10.88 -1.78
C ASN A 81 -4.59 -9.69 -2.66
N THR A 82 -3.36 -9.60 -3.14
CA THR A 82 -2.84 -8.44 -3.86
C THR A 82 -1.92 -8.85 -5.02
N PHE A 83 -1.83 -8.00 -6.04
CA PHE A 83 -0.85 -8.14 -7.13
C PHE A 83 0.46 -7.40 -6.87
N SER A 84 0.56 -6.68 -5.74
CA SER A 84 1.81 -6.06 -5.31
C SER A 84 2.91 -7.08 -5.04
N ASN A 85 4.15 -6.58 -5.03
CA ASN A 85 5.25 -7.29 -4.39
C ASN A 85 5.16 -7.15 -2.86
N SER A 86 5.76 -8.10 -2.15
CA SER A 86 5.91 -8.05 -0.70
C SER A 86 6.98 -7.02 -0.29
N ARG A 87 6.60 -5.74 -0.23
CA ARG A 87 7.44 -4.64 0.26
C ARG A 87 6.85 -4.08 1.54
N ILE A 88 7.67 -4.05 2.60
CA ILE A 88 7.29 -3.57 3.93
C ILE A 88 7.93 -2.21 4.16
N PHE A 89 7.17 -1.31 4.76
CA PHE A 89 7.61 0.04 5.06
C PHE A 89 7.38 0.36 6.54
N ILE A 90 8.28 1.14 7.11
CA ILE A 90 8.21 1.62 8.49
C ILE A 90 8.37 3.13 8.54
N ARG A 91 7.91 3.75 9.61
CA ARG A 91 8.17 5.18 9.86
C ARG A 91 9.64 5.37 10.24
N ASP A 92 10.30 6.30 9.57
CA ASP A 92 11.64 6.73 9.96
C ASP A 92 11.55 7.80 11.07
N LEU A 93 12.57 7.88 11.92
CA LEU A 93 12.73 8.98 12.88
C LEU A 93 13.22 10.25 12.19
N LYS A 94 13.99 10.10 11.12
CA LYS A 94 14.48 11.22 10.31
C LYS A 94 13.44 11.54 9.24
N LYS A 95 13.28 12.83 8.95
CA LYS A 95 12.40 13.27 7.88
C LYS A 95 12.94 12.79 6.54
N VAL A 96 12.17 11.96 5.85
CA VAL A 96 12.44 11.54 4.48
C VAL A 96 12.11 12.67 3.52
N ASN A 97 12.82 12.73 2.40
CA ASN A 97 12.59 13.72 1.36
C ASN A 97 12.54 13.03 0.00
N TYR A 98 11.33 12.91 -0.54
CA TYR A 98 11.09 12.32 -1.85
C TYR A 98 10.73 13.38 -2.91
N LYS A 99 10.92 14.68 -2.63
CA LYS A 99 10.49 15.77 -3.51
C LYS A 99 11.10 15.69 -4.91
N GLU A 100 12.38 15.37 -5.00
CA GLU A 100 13.08 15.28 -6.29
C GLU A 100 12.55 14.12 -7.14
N GLN A 101 12.33 12.95 -6.51
CA GLN A 101 11.74 11.78 -7.16
C GLN A 101 10.31 12.07 -7.61
N ILE A 102 9.50 12.70 -6.76
CA ILE A 102 8.14 13.13 -7.07
C ILE A 102 8.12 14.08 -8.28
N GLN A 103 9.02 15.06 -8.32
CA GLN A 103 9.12 15.99 -9.46
C GLN A 103 9.53 15.26 -10.75
N ALA A 104 10.50 14.35 -10.67
CA ALA A 104 10.95 13.57 -11.80
C ALA A 104 9.84 12.68 -12.38
N VAL A 105 9.07 12.00 -11.53
CA VAL A 105 7.95 11.15 -11.95
C VAL A 105 6.80 12.00 -12.52
N ASN A 106 6.46 13.13 -11.91
CA ASN A 106 5.46 14.05 -12.45
C ASN A 106 5.82 14.54 -13.86
N LYS A 107 7.10 14.83 -14.11
CA LYS A 107 7.55 15.23 -15.46
C LYS A 107 7.30 14.11 -16.48
N LYS A 108 7.67 12.87 -16.16
CA LYS A 108 7.44 11.71 -17.03
C LYS A 108 5.94 11.47 -17.30
N ILE A 109 5.10 11.65 -16.27
CA ILE A 109 3.64 11.60 -16.43
C ILE A 109 3.20 12.69 -17.41
N GLY A 110 3.61 13.94 -17.22
CA GLY A 110 3.26 15.05 -18.11
C GLY A 110 3.65 14.79 -19.55
N ASP A 111 4.89 14.33 -19.78
CA ASP A 111 5.40 13.99 -21.12
C ASP A 111 4.53 12.92 -21.81
N LEU A 112 4.13 11.88 -21.08
CA LEU A 112 3.25 10.83 -21.59
C LEU A 112 1.80 11.30 -21.78
N GLU A 113 1.27 12.14 -20.88
CA GLU A 113 -0.10 12.62 -20.99
C GLU A 113 -0.34 13.48 -22.23
N LEU A 114 0.68 14.18 -22.73
CA LEU A 114 0.63 14.88 -24.02
C LEU A 114 0.33 13.93 -25.19
N LEU A 115 0.77 12.66 -25.10
CA LEU A 115 0.53 11.64 -26.13
C LEU A 115 -0.96 11.24 -26.22
N LYS A 116 -1.75 11.44 -25.15
CA LYS A 116 -3.20 11.12 -25.16
C LYS A 116 -3.94 11.86 -26.28
N ASN A 117 -3.54 13.10 -26.55
CA ASN A 117 -4.19 13.97 -27.53
C ASN A 117 -3.84 13.62 -28.99
N ILE A 118 -2.82 12.78 -29.21
CA ILE A 118 -2.33 12.42 -30.55
C ILE A 118 -2.41 10.91 -30.84
N GLY A 119 -3.06 10.14 -29.96
CA GLY A 119 -3.25 8.70 -30.11
C GLY A 119 -2.18 7.86 -29.41
N MET A 120 -2.14 7.93 -28.08
CA MET A 120 -1.25 7.15 -27.21
C MET A 120 -1.31 5.65 -27.51
N GLY A 121 -0.13 5.03 -27.66
CA GLY A 121 0.00 3.58 -27.79
C GLY A 121 -0.27 2.83 -26.48
N ILE A 122 -0.58 1.54 -26.58
CA ILE A 122 -0.89 0.69 -25.41
C ILE A 122 0.30 0.61 -24.45
N ASP A 123 1.52 0.49 -24.96
CA ASP A 123 2.73 0.42 -24.12
C ASP A 123 2.99 1.72 -23.35
N ASP A 124 2.74 2.87 -23.99
CA ASP A 124 2.84 4.19 -23.37
C ASP A 124 1.77 4.35 -22.28
N PHE A 125 0.55 3.88 -22.54
CA PHE A 125 -0.53 3.87 -21.55
C PHE A 125 -0.18 3.03 -20.32
N ILE A 126 0.33 1.81 -20.52
CA ILE A 126 0.78 0.94 -19.41
C ILE A 126 1.90 1.62 -18.63
N THR A 127 2.82 2.30 -19.31
CA THR A 127 3.92 3.04 -18.68
C THR A 127 3.41 4.23 -17.86
N LEU A 128 2.42 4.96 -18.37
CA LEU A 128 1.77 6.05 -17.65
C LEU A 128 1.13 5.57 -16.34
N GLU A 129 0.37 4.48 -16.37
CA GLU A 129 -0.27 3.93 -15.17
C GLU A 129 0.76 3.47 -14.13
N LYS A 130 1.89 2.89 -14.56
CA LYS A 130 3.01 2.58 -13.67
C LYS A 130 3.56 3.83 -12.98
N TYR A 131 3.77 4.93 -13.74
CA TYR A 131 4.27 6.17 -13.13
C TYR A 131 3.26 6.83 -12.20
N LYS A 132 1.95 6.73 -12.47
CA LYS A 132 0.93 7.20 -11.54
C LYS A 132 0.94 6.41 -10.23
N SER A 133 1.07 5.09 -10.30
CA SER A 133 1.23 4.24 -9.11
C SER A 133 2.50 4.60 -8.33
N GLU A 134 3.64 4.77 -9.01
CA GLU A 134 4.89 5.21 -8.40
C GLU A 134 4.76 6.59 -7.72
N LEU A 135 4.08 7.53 -8.38
CA LEU A 135 3.82 8.86 -7.81
C LEU A 135 2.97 8.77 -6.54
N TYR A 136 1.95 7.92 -6.53
CA TYR A 136 1.12 7.68 -5.35
C TYR A 136 1.96 7.13 -4.19
N GLU A 137 2.77 6.09 -4.43
CA GLU A 137 3.66 5.53 -3.40
C GLU A 137 4.61 6.60 -2.85
N LEU A 138 5.31 7.35 -3.70
CA LEU A 138 6.26 8.38 -3.29
C LEU A 138 5.60 9.50 -2.48
N LYS A 139 4.40 9.95 -2.89
CA LYS A 139 3.64 10.95 -2.13
C LYS A 139 3.28 10.44 -0.74
N MET A 140 2.84 9.19 -0.65
CA MET A 140 2.47 8.57 0.62
C MET A 140 3.68 8.29 1.52
N MET A 141 4.79 7.83 0.95
CA MET A 141 6.04 7.68 1.69
C MET A 141 6.53 9.02 2.25
N GLN A 142 6.44 10.10 1.48
CA GLN A 142 6.80 11.42 1.98
C GLN A 142 5.85 11.93 3.06
N PHE A 143 4.54 11.76 2.86
CA PHE A 143 3.51 12.23 3.77
C PHE A 143 3.59 11.51 5.13
N LEU A 144 3.70 10.18 5.09
CA LEU A 144 3.74 9.32 6.29
C LEU A 144 5.15 9.12 6.87
N ASN A 145 6.17 9.72 6.26
CA ASN A 145 7.57 9.59 6.63
C ASN A 145 8.08 8.14 6.61
N LEU A 146 7.80 7.40 5.53
CA LEU A 146 8.08 5.98 5.40
C LEU A 146 9.37 5.69 4.65
N VAL A 147 10.06 4.64 5.07
CA VAL A 147 11.19 4.02 4.37
C VAL A 147 10.94 2.52 4.21
N GLU A 148 11.46 1.93 3.14
CA GLU A 148 11.36 0.49 2.92
C GLU A 148 12.27 -0.26 3.90
N GLU A 149 11.69 -1.23 4.61
CA GLU A 149 12.41 -2.09 5.53
C GLU A 149 12.91 -3.32 4.77
N ASN A 150 14.22 -3.35 4.50
CA ASN A 150 14.86 -4.47 3.80
C ASN A 150 14.98 -5.75 4.66
N LYS A 151 14.48 -5.75 5.90
CA LYS A 151 14.60 -6.84 6.87
C LYS A 151 13.32 -7.00 7.69
N TYR A 152 12.37 -7.77 7.16
CA TYR A 152 11.37 -8.40 8.01
C TYR A 152 11.72 -9.89 8.07
N GLU A 153 12.62 -10.23 8.99
CA GLU A 153 12.87 -11.61 9.44
C GLU A 153 12.13 -11.84 10.76
#